data_AF-A0A5C2FTP4-F1
#
_entry.id   AF-A0A5C2FTP4-F1
#
_cell.length_a   1.000
_cell.length_b   1.000
_cell.length_c   1.000
_cell.angle_alpha   90.00
_cell.angle_beta   90.00
_cell.angle_gamma   90.00
#
_symmetry.space_group_name_H-M   'P 1'
#
loop_
_entity.id
_entity.type
_entity.pdbx_description
1 polymer ?
#
loop_
_entity_poly.entity_id
_entity_poly.type
_entity_poly.pdbx_seq_one_letter_code
_entity_poly.pdbx_strand_id
1 'polypeptide(L)' 'MKDPIPLGWRVERENRDKFTELAAKAGISGAALFDMMVETLELDERGLPNWVLREDAEGHLPIDKP' A
#
# COMPACT_ATOMS: atom_id res chain seq x y z
N MET A 1 -11.09 -3.91 -16.08
CA MET A 1 -9.89 -4.77 -15.98
C MET A 1 -9.67 -5.46 -17.31
N LYS A 2 -8.43 -5.51 -17.80
CA LYS A 2 -8.08 -6.16 -19.08
C LYS A 2 -7.51 -7.57 -18.90
N ASP A 3 -6.85 -7.84 -17.77
CA ASP A 3 -6.26 -9.16 -17.45
C ASP A 3 -6.13 -9.34 -15.92
N PRO A 4 -7.13 -9.93 -15.23
CA PRO A 4 -7.12 -10.07 -13.77
C PRO A 4 -6.26 -11.26 -13.31
N ILE A 5 -5.38 -11.04 -12.32
CA ILE A 5 -4.63 -12.10 -11.65
C ILE A 5 -4.90 -12.13 -10.13
N PRO A 6 -4.97 -13.33 -9.50
CA PRO A 6 -5.17 -13.43 -8.06
C PRO A 6 -3.89 -13.07 -7.28
N LEU A 7 -4.05 -12.30 -6.20
CA LEU A 7 -2.96 -12.04 -5.25
C LEU A 7 -2.75 -13.27 -4.35
N GLY A 8 -1.62 -13.94 -4.49
CA GLY A 8 -1.29 -15.19 -3.77
C GLY A 8 -0.59 -15.00 -2.43
N TRP A 9 -0.61 -13.80 -1.85
CA TRP A 9 0.16 -13.47 -0.65
C TRP A 9 -0.60 -13.74 0.64
N ARG A 10 0.16 -14.03 1.71
CA ARG A 10 -0.36 -14.00 3.08
C ARG A 10 -0.14 -12.60 3.64
N VAL A 11 -1.17 -12.02 4.21
CA VAL A 11 -1.17 -10.70 4.84
C VAL A 11 -1.78 -10.78 6.23
N GLU A 12 -1.48 -9.81 7.08
CA GLU A 12 -2.12 -9.69 8.39
C GLU A 12 -3.62 -9.48 8.27
N ARG A 13 -4.39 -10.19 9.12
CA ARG A 13 -5.85 -10.15 9.13
C ARG A 13 -6.39 -8.73 9.28
N GLU A 14 -5.85 -8.00 10.26
CA GLU A 14 -6.32 -6.64 10.58
C GLU A 14 -6.15 -5.68 9.40
N ASN A 15 -5.02 -5.78 8.70
CA ASN A 15 -4.76 -4.95 7.51
C ASN A 15 -5.70 -5.32 6.37
N ARG A 16 -5.97 -6.61 6.16
CA ARG A 16 -6.91 -7.09 5.13
C ARG A 16 -8.34 -6.64 5.42
N ASP A 17 -8.77 -6.69 6.68
CA ASP A 17 -10.12 -6.27 7.07
C ASP A 17 -10.26 -4.75 6.93
N LYS A 18 -9.27 -3.98 7.40
CA LYS A 18 -9.21 -2.52 7.21
C LYS A 18 -9.26 -2.12 5.73
N PHE A 19 -8.50 -2.79 4.87
CA PHE A 19 -8.51 -2.54 3.43
C PHE A 19 -9.88 -2.84 2.80
N THR A 20 -10.53 -3.92 3.23
CA THR A 20 -11.87 -4.28 2.78
C THR A 20 -12.91 -3.24 3.20
N GLU A 21 -12.82 -2.69 4.41
CA GLU A 21 -13.70 -1.61 4.88
C GLU A 21 -13.52 -0.33 4.06
N LEU A 22 -12.29 0.03 3.70
CA LEU A 22 -12.01 1.18 2.85
C LEU A 22 -12.65 1.02 1.47
N ALA A 23 -12.51 -0.16 0.87
CA ALA A 23 -13.13 -0.46 -0.42
C ALA A 23 -14.66 -0.37 -0.34
N ALA A 24 -15.26 -0.92 0.72
CA ALA A 24 -16.70 -0.84 0.95
C ALA A 24 -17.19 0.61 1.10
N LYS A 25 -16.47 1.46 1.85
CA LYS A 25 -16.79 2.88 1.99
C LYS A 25 -16.66 3.65 0.67
N ALA A 26 -15.71 3.26 -0.18
CA ALA A 26 -15.53 3.83 -1.51
C ALA A 26 -16.53 3.27 -2.55
N GLY A 27 -17.37 2.29 -2.19
CA GLY A 27 -18.34 1.69 -3.09
C GLY A 27 -17.72 0.84 -4.22
N ILE A 28 -16.48 0.36 -4.02
CA ILE A 28 -15.75 -0.44 -5.01
C ILE A 28 -15.26 -1.76 -4.41
N SER A 29 -14.86 -2.69 -5.27
CA SER A 29 -14.26 -3.95 -4.81
C SER A 29 -12.85 -3.71 -4.25
N GLY A 30 -12.39 -4.61 -3.37
CA GLY A 30 -11.01 -4.55 -2.87
C GLY A 30 -9.97 -4.64 -4.00
N ALA A 31 -10.25 -5.42 -5.05
CA ALA A 31 -9.39 -5.48 -6.24
C ALA A 31 -9.31 -4.12 -6.96
N ALA A 32 -10.44 -3.45 -7.16
CA ALA A 32 -10.46 -2.12 -7.78
C ALA A 32 -9.75 -1.07 -6.92
N LEU A 33 -9.91 -1.13 -5.60
CA LEU A 33 -9.17 -0.26 -4.69
C LEU A 33 -7.67 -0.52 -4.76
N PHE A 34 -7.26 -1.78 -4.88
CA PHE A 34 -5.84 -2.16 -5.01
C PHE A 34 -5.24 -1.61 -6.30
N ASP A 35 -5.91 -1.82 -7.44
CA ASP A 35 -5.47 -1.29 -8.73
C ASP A 35 -5.32 0.25 -8.67
N MET A 36 -6.33 0.94 -8.14
CA MET A 36 -6.31 2.41 -7.99
C MET A 36 -5.21 2.87 -7.03
N MET A 37 -5.00 2.17 -5.92
CA MET A 37 -3.91 2.48 -4.99
C MET A 37 -2.56 2.40 -5.70
N VAL A 38 -2.32 1.33 -6.48
CA VAL A 38 -1.06 1.15 -7.22
C VAL A 38 -0.86 2.24 -8.28
N GLU A 39 -1.91 2.61 -9.01
CA GLU A 39 -1.88 3.67 -10.03
C GLU A 39 -1.62 5.08 -9.45
N THR A 40 -1.86 5.29 -8.16
CA THR A 40 -1.78 6.61 -7.49
C THR A 40 -0.60 6.76 -6.54
N LEU A 41 0.29 5.76 -6.44
CA LEU A 41 1.47 5.83 -5.57
C LEU A 41 2.38 7.00 -5.99
N GLU A 42 2.73 7.85 -5.03
CA GLU A 42 3.84 8.76 -5.19
C GLU A 42 5.14 7.97 -5.07
N LEU A 43 5.90 7.96 -6.16
CA LEU A 43 7.16 7.22 -6.27
C LEU A 43 8.36 8.15 -6.10
N ASP A 44 9.41 7.62 -5.48
CA ASP A 44 10.72 8.25 -5.41
C ASP A 44 11.53 8.05 -6.70
N GLU A 45 12.77 8.54 -6.71
CA GLU A 45 13.69 8.41 -7.85
C GLU A 45 14.05 6.95 -8.21
N ARG A 46 13.78 5.98 -7.31
CA ARG A 46 13.99 4.54 -7.53
C ARG A 46 12.77 3.86 -8.16
N GLY A 47 11.66 4.59 -8.30
CA GLY A 47 10.37 4.02 -8.70
C GLY A 47 9.70 3.23 -7.56
N LEU A 48 10.05 3.49 -6.30
CA LEU A 48 9.43 2.87 -5.13
C LEU A 48 8.54 3.88 -4.41
N PRO A 49 7.48 3.42 -3.70
CA PRO A 49 6.69 4.32 -2.87
C PRO A 49 7.56 5.05 -1.84
N ASN A 50 7.29 6.34 -1.61
CA ASN A 50 8.08 7.19 -0.70
C ASN A 50 8.18 6.67 0.76
N TRP A 51 7.28 5.78 1.18
CA TRP A 51 7.27 5.16 2.50
C TRP A 51 8.08 3.84 2.57
N VAL A 52 8.59 3.34 1.45
CA VAL A 52 9.50 2.19 1.42
C VAL A 52 10.89 2.65 1.84
N LEU A 53 11.26 2.29 3.07
CA LEU A 53 12.53 2.66 3.68
C LEU A 53 13.73 2.30 2.80
N ARG A 54 14.74 3.17 2.80
CA ARG A 54 16.03 2.88 2.19
C ARG A 54 16.80 1.94 3.11
N GLU A 55 17.41 0.89 2.56
CA GLU A 55 18.33 0.03 3.33
C GLU A 55 19.57 0.80 3.81
N ASP A 56 19.90 1.94 3.20
CA ASP A 56 20.97 2.85 3.65
C ASP A 56 20.58 3.74 4.84
N ALA A 57 19.32 3.68 5.31
CA ALA A 57 18.86 4.36 6.52
C ALA A 57 19.22 3.54 7.79
N GLU A 58 20.47 3.12 7.92
CA GLU A 58 21.04 2.88 9.24
C GLU A 58 21.08 4.23 9.99
N GLY A 59 20.04 4.52 10.78
CA GLY A 59 20.21 5.40 11.94
C GLY A 59 19.30 6.62 12.10
N HIS A 60 18.24 6.82 11.32
CA HIS A 60 17.29 7.91 11.59
C HIS A 60 15.86 7.41 11.71
N LEU A 61 15.53 6.88 12.88
CA LEU A 61 14.17 6.99 13.41
C LEU A 61 13.84 8.49 13.57
N PRO A 62 12.66 9.00 13.17
CA PRO A 62 12.22 10.31 13.60
C PRO A 62 11.98 10.22 15.11
N ILE A 63 13.03 10.52 15.88
CA ILE A 63 12.93 10.74 17.32
C ILE A 63 11.94 11.89 17.51
N ASP A 64 10.97 11.66 18.40
CA ASP A 64 9.88 12.56 18.78
C ASP A 64 10.29 14.03 18.71
N LYS A 65 9.51 14.84 17.98
CA LYS A 65 9.55 16.29 18.15
C LYS A 65 8.73 16.65 19.41
N PRO A 66 9.25 17.55 20.26
CA PRO A 66 8.72 17.85 21.60
C PRO A 66 7.34 18.49 21.61
#